data_AF-A0A7H1RTU3-F1
#
_entry.id   AF-A0A7H1RTU3-F1
#
_cell.length_a   1.000
_cell.length_b   1.000
_cell.length_c   1.000
_cell.angle_alpha   90.00
_cell.angle_beta   90.00
_cell.angle_gamma   90.00
#
_symmetry.space_group_name_H-M   'P 1'
#
loop_
_entity.id
_entity.type
_entity.pdbx_description
1 polymer ?
#
loop_
_entity_poly.entity_id
_entity_poly.type
_entity_poly.pdbx_seq_one_letter_code
_entity_poly.pdbx_strand_id
1 'polypeptide(L)'
;MKKKFLIAGVASVVLAVSLVVYNGTDIAGSQDNVAQASANIQKVKVQNTDEQKTKIQTLMLNSIDHYKTAKGSFEYFSESGNFHISVDYQTDLSDSPKSYEKVRGLAKENKNGITTAAEPGYEVSVYDGENLINYNSGSSDYQTNSVTKSNVPIKTIVKVGKVSEKERNYLKNTTIHERITTVDGEKAYIHRIDPSYMGIAKTSLFPEDIAMGLLADDARWDITGQENIAGVKTVVIEGKLNSEYSKRYNAKTFKLNIEPNTGIMIQMEVFDSSGTIKESIKTKNIEINKSLDTKLFTSF
;
A
#
# COMPACT_ATOMS: atom_id res chain seq x y z
N MET A 1 8.15 -33.62 47.04
CA MET A 1 9.40 -33.90 46.27
C MET A 1 9.23 -33.30 44.87
N LYS A 2 10.18 -32.43 44.47
CA LYS A 2 10.67 -32.08 43.10
C LYS A 2 9.63 -31.88 41.96
N LYS A 3 9.68 -30.86 41.10
CA LYS A 3 10.56 -29.70 40.87
C LYS A 3 9.81 -28.76 39.89
N LYS A 4 10.11 -27.47 40.00
CA LYS A 4 9.67 -26.36 39.13
C LYS A 4 10.04 -26.57 37.65
N PHE A 5 9.21 -26.06 36.74
CA PHE A 5 9.68 -25.27 35.60
C PHE A 5 8.72 -24.10 35.34
N LEU A 6 9.23 -22.90 35.59
CA LEU A 6 8.80 -21.61 35.07
C LEU A 6 9.52 -21.43 33.73
N ILE A 7 8.80 -21.12 32.65
CA ILE A 7 9.31 -20.24 31.60
C ILE A 7 8.16 -19.32 31.16
N ALA A 8 8.43 -18.03 31.31
CA ALA A 8 7.59 -16.91 30.93
C ALA A 8 7.60 -16.70 29.41
N GLY A 9 6.50 -16.16 28.89
CA GLY A 9 6.38 -15.71 27.51
C GLY A 9 4.98 -15.17 27.25
N VAL A 10 4.64 -14.04 27.87
CA VAL A 10 3.41 -13.30 27.56
C VAL A 10 3.59 -12.70 26.17
N ALA A 11 3.14 -13.41 25.13
CA ALA A 11 2.89 -12.83 23.83
C ALA A 11 1.50 -12.19 23.89
N SER A 12 1.46 -10.91 24.25
CA SER A 12 0.25 -10.09 24.18
C SER A 12 -0.16 -9.95 22.71
N VAL A 13 -1.04 -10.82 22.24
CA VAL A 13 -1.78 -10.63 21.00
C VAL A 13 -2.78 -9.50 21.26
N VAL A 14 -2.43 -8.29 20.86
CA VAL A 14 -3.43 -7.21 20.76
C VAL A 14 -4.21 -7.47 19.47
N LEU A 15 -5.36 -8.13 19.63
CA LEU A 15 -6.44 -8.12 18.66
C LEU A 15 -6.84 -6.65 18.44
N ALA A 16 -6.57 -6.10 17.25
CA ALA A 16 -7.21 -4.89 16.82
C ALA A 16 -8.69 -5.21 16.58
N VAL A 17 -9.54 -4.78 17.51
CA VAL A 17 -10.99 -4.87 17.43
C VAL A 17 -11.45 -3.95 16.31
N SER A 18 -11.86 -4.51 15.17
CA SER A 18 -12.74 -3.82 14.23
C SER A 18 -14.11 -3.68 14.90
N LEU A 19 -14.41 -2.49 15.42
CA LEU A 19 -15.73 -2.11 15.90
C LEU A 19 -16.68 -2.03 14.69
N VAL A 20 -17.30 -3.15 14.35
CA VAL A 20 -18.55 -3.17 13.58
C VAL A 20 -19.66 -2.91 14.59
N VAL A 21 -20.22 -1.70 14.57
CA VAL A 21 -21.45 -1.40 15.30
C VAL A 21 -22.60 -2.07 14.56
N TYR A 22 -22.94 -3.29 14.95
CA TYR A 22 -24.18 -3.94 14.56
C TYR A 22 -25.30 -3.40 15.46
N ASN A 23 -26.27 -2.73 14.87
CA ASN A 23 -27.44 -2.22 15.59
C ASN A 23 -28.28 -3.39 16.10
N GLY A 24 -28.48 -3.44 17.43
CA GLY A 24 -29.53 -4.23 18.04
C GLY A 24 -29.10 -4.98 19.30
N THR A 25 -28.94 -4.25 20.41
CA THR A 25 -29.45 -4.60 21.76
C THR A 25 -29.03 -3.52 22.74
N ASP A 26 -30.00 -2.95 23.46
CA ASP A 26 -29.80 -2.00 24.54
C ASP A 26 -28.86 -2.55 25.61
N ILE A 27 -27.70 -1.93 25.78
CA ILE A 27 -26.96 -1.96 27.03
C ILE A 27 -26.69 -0.50 27.41
N ALA A 28 -27.48 -0.02 28.36
CA ALA A 28 -27.21 1.19 29.11
C ALA A 28 -25.89 1.01 29.90
N GLY A 29 -24.79 1.46 29.31
CA GLY A 29 -23.48 1.56 29.93
C GLY A 29 -22.85 2.89 29.52
N SER A 30 -22.61 3.76 30.51
CA SER A 30 -22.15 5.15 30.41
C SER A 30 -21.15 5.43 29.27
N GLN A 31 -21.47 6.43 28.42
CA GLN A 31 -20.61 6.96 27.35
C GLN A 31 -19.24 7.49 27.83
N ASP A 32 -19.06 7.73 29.13
CA ASP A 32 -17.82 8.28 29.68
C ASP A 32 -16.64 7.27 29.69
N ASN A 33 -16.90 5.96 29.71
CA ASN A 33 -15.84 4.95 29.80
C ASN A 33 -15.23 4.57 28.45
N VAL A 34 -15.89 4.88 27.33
CA VAL A 34 -15.36 4.61 25.98
C VAL A 34 -14.42 5.74 25.52
N ALA A 35 -14.68 6.98 25.96
CA ALA A 35 -13.83 8.13 25.64
C ALA A 35 -12.45 8.10 26.34
N GLN A 36 -12.33 7.41 27.48
CA GLN A 36 -11.04 7.25 28.18
C GLN A 36 -10.19 6.09 27.66
N ALA A 37 -10.79 5.07 27.01
CA ALA A 37 -10.05 3.94 26.47
C ALA A 37 -9.31 4.25 25.16
N SER A 38 -9.77 5.24 24.38
CA SER A 38 -9.10 5.74 23.18
C SER A 38 -8.00 6.77 23.46
N ALA A 39 -7.91 7.29 24.69
CA ALA A 39 -6.97 8.35 25.07
C ALA A 39 -5.61 7.84 25.58
N ASN A 40 -5.35 6.53 25.61
CA ASN A 40 -4.15 5.97 26.24
C ASN A 40 -3.40 4.91 25.43
N ILE A 41 -3.41 5.02 24.10
CA ILE A 41 -2.30 4.48 23.32
C ILE A 41 -1.17 5.50 23.43
N GLN A 42 -0.21 5.26 24.33
CA GLN A 42 1.03 6.02 24.35
C GLN A 42 1.68 5.87 22.96
N LYS A 43 1.50 6.87 22.10
CA LYS A 43 2.34 7.05 20.90
C LYS A 43 3.77 7.10 21.44
N VAL A 44 4.54 6.04 21.20
CA VAL A 44 5.96 5.99 21.56
C VAL A 44 6.60 7.24 21.02
N LYS A 45 7.35 7.99 21.84
CA LYS A 45 8.01 9.21 21.40
C LYS A 45 8.95 8.88 20.24
N VAL A 46 8.52 9.22 19.02
CA VAL A 46 9.34 9.06 17.82
C VAL A 46 10.07 10.35 17.58
N GLN A 47 11.29 10.24 17.09
CA GLN A 47 12.02 11.39 16.60
C GLN A 47 11.33 11.86 15.29
N ASN A 48 11.07 13.16 15.19
CA ASN A 48 10.44 13.82 14.05
C ASN A 48 11.29 15.03 13.64
N THR A 49 12.56 14.79 13.39
CA THR A 49 13.48 15.84 12.91
C THR A 49 13.40 15.95 11.39
N ASP A 50 13.83 17.08 10.84
CA ASP A 50 13.91 17.28 9.39
C ASP A 50 14.72 16.17 8.72
N GLU A 51 15.85 15.78 9.33
CA GLU A 51 16.68 14.66 8.85
C GLU A 51 15.89 13.36 8.70
N GLN A 52 14.98 13.07 9.63
CA GLN A 52 14.19 11.84 9.60
C GLN A 52 13.05 11.90 8.61
N LYS A 53 12.44 13.07 8.48
CA LYS A 53 11.43 13.32 7.45
C LYS A 53 12.05 13.18 6.07
N THR A 54 13.21 13.79 5.82
CA THR A 54 13.97 13.61 4.58
C THR A 54 14.37 12.15 4.38
N LYS A 55 14.84 11.46 5.42
CA LYS A 55 15.22 10.04 5.33
C LYS A 55 14.07 9.16 4.90
N ILE A 56 12.92 9.22 5.59
CA ILE A 56 11.78 8.34 5.28
C ILE A 56 11.17 8.66 3.91
N GLN A 57 11.10 9.94 3.54
CA GLN A 57 10.65 10.37 2.22
C GLN A 57 11.59 9.85 1.13
N THR A 58 12.91 9.96 1.33
CA THR A 58 13.92 9.46 0.39
C THR A 58 13.87 7.94 0.26
N LEU A 59 13.64 7.20 1.36
CA LEU A 59 13.43 5.76 1.33
C LEU A 59 12.19 5.39 0.50
N MET A 60 11.05 6.07 0.68
CA MET A 60 9.85 5.79 -0.11
C MET A 60 10.10 6.00 -1.62
N LEU A 61 10.78 7.10 -1.98
CA LEU A 61 11.17 7.45 -3.37
C LEU A 61 12.17 6.47 -4.00
N ASN A 62 12.86 5.67 -3.20
CA ASN A 62 13.93 4.77 -3.65
C ASN A 62 13.72 3.35 -3.12
N SER A 63 12.52 3.00 -2.70
CA SER A 63 12.28 1.76 -1.94
C SER A 63 12.71 0.49 -2.68
N ILE A 64 12.61 0.49 -4.01
CA ILE A 64 13.09 -0.58 -4.90
C ILE A 64 14.61 -0.86 -4.80
N ASP A 65 15.39 0.00 -4.17
CA ASP A 65 16.82 -0.22 -3.89
C ASP A 65 17.09 -0.90 -2.54
N HIS A 66 16.07 -0.99 -1.68
CA HIS A 66 16.23 -1.38 -0.28
C HIS A 66 15.65 -2.75 0.06
N TYR A 67 15.12 -3.47 -0.94
CA TYR A 67 14.74 -4.87 -0.81
C TYR A 67 14.99 -5.61 -2.14
N LYS A 68 15.14 -6.93 -2.06
CA LYS A 68 15.33 -7.81 -3.21
C LYS A 68 14.05 -8.52 -3.58
N THR A 69 13.29 -8.96 -2.59
CA THR A 69 12.03 -9.68 -2.84
C THR A 69 10.96 -9.18 -1.90
N ALA A 70 9.72 -9.18 -2.36
CA ALA A 70 8.56 -8.96 -1.51
C ALA A 70 7.40 -9.81 -2.05
N LYS A 71 6.62 -10.42 -1.16
CA LYS A 71 5.35 -11.06 -1.51
C LYS A 71 4.33 -10.77 -0.43
N GLY A 72 3.06 -10.72 -0.80
CA GLY A 72 2.02 -10.44 0.16
C GLY A 72 0.67 -10.22 -0.49
N SER A 73 -0.25 -9.66 0.30
CA SER A 73 -1.50 -9.18 -0.23
C SER A 73 -2.06 -8.00 0.55
N PHE A 74 -2.81 -7.16 -0.15
CA PHE A 74 -3.54 -6.04 0.44
C PHE A 74 -4.92 -5.88 -0.20
N GLU A 75 -5.81 -5.20 0.52
CA GLU A 75 -7.02 -4.64 -0.07
C GLU A 75 -6.79 -3.18 -0.44
N TYR A 76 -7.24 -2.78 -1.61
CA TYR A 76 -7.23 -1.38 -2.06
C TYR A 76 -8.67 -0.93 -2.31
N PHE A 77 -9.09 0.06 -1.53
CA PHE A 77 -10.37 0.74 -1.67
C PHE A 77 -10.15 2.18 -2.13
N SER A 78 -10.92 2.64 -3.12
CA SER A 78 -11.01 4.05 -3.52
C SER A 78 -12.46 4.42 -3.81
N GLU A 79 -12.97 5.42 -3.08
CA GLU A 79 -14.32 5.96 -3.30
C GLU A 79 -14.39 6.68 -4.66
N SER A 80 -13.42 7.52 -4.98
CA SER A 80 -13.40 8.29 -6.24
C SER A 80 -13.08 7.41 -7.45
N GLY A 81 -12.22 6.41 -7.29
CA GLY A 81 -11.97 5.37 -8.28
C GLY A 81 -13.13 4.38 -8.42
N ASN A 82 -14.10 4.41 -7.50
CA ASN A 82 -15.21 3.47 -7.43
C ASN A 82 -14.76 2.00 -7.49
N PHE A 83 -13.79 1.62 -6.67
CA PHE A 83 -13.34 0.23 -6.59
C PHE A 83 -12.99 -0.21 -5.16
N HIS A 84 -13.11 -1.51 -4.94
CA HIS A 84 -12.57 -2.21 -3.78
C HIS A 84 -12.03 -3.53 -4.30
N ILE A 85 -10.72 -3.74 -4.20
CA ILE A 85 -10.03 -4.88 -4.79
C ILE A 85 -9.12 -5.56 -3.78
N SER A 86 -8.88 -6.86 -3.97
CA SER A 86 -7.75 -7.56 -3.38
C SER A 86 -6.62 -7.65 -4.40
N VAL A 87 -5.40 -7.46 -3.93
CA VAL A 87 -4.18 -7.60 -4.72
C VAL A 87 -3.28 -8.61 -4.02
N ASP A 88 -3.03 -9.74 -4.67
CA ASP A 88 -2.01 -10.71 -4.27
C ASP A 88 -0.78 -10.52 -5.16
N TYR A 89 0.41 -10.41 -4.59
CA TYR A 89 1.59 -10.04 -5.37
C TYR A 89 2.86 -10.76 -4.90
N GLN A 90 3.83 -10.80 -5.81
CA GLN A 90 5.23 -11.02 -5.50
C GLN A 90 6.12 -10.32 -6.53
N THR A 91 7.24 -9.79 -6.05
CA THR A 91 8.26 -9.16 -6.88
C THR A 91 9.63 -9.68 -6.51
N ASP A 92 10.45 -9.86 -7.53
CA ASP A 92 11.89 -10.03 -7.46
C ASP A 92 12.52 -8.82 -8.14
N LEU A 93 13.38 -8.12 -7.41
CA LEU A 93 14.12 -6.93 -7.83
C LEU A 93 15.62 -7.17 -7.96
N SER A 94 16.05 -8.43 -7.89
CA SER A 94 17.44 -8.82 -8.12
C SER A 94 17.89 -8.56 -9.58
N ASP A 95 18.94 -9.26 -10.02
CA ASP A 95 19.61 -9.01 -11.30
C ASP A 95 18.70 -9.26 -12.53
N SER A 96 17.64 -10.04 -12.34
CA SER A 96 16.61 -10.32 -13.33
C SER A 96 15.23 -10.09 -12.72
N PRO A 97 14.72 -8.85 -12.71
CA PRO A 97 13.46 -8.56 -12.07
C PRO A 97 12.30 -9.27 -12.69
N LYS A 98 11.36 -9.66 -11.84
CA LYS A 98 10.13 -10.34 -12.21
C LYS A 98 9.04 -9.89 -11.26
N SER A 99 7.81 -9.91 -11.74
CA SER A 99 6.67 -9.67 -10.89
C SER A 99 5.52 -10.59 -11.26
N TYR A 100 4.68 -10.85 -10.26
CA TYR A 100 3.38 -11.45 -10.40
C TYR A 100 2.42 -10.62 -9.57
N GLU A 101 1.27 -10.33 -10.14
CA GLU A 101 0.16 -9.67 -9.48
C GLU A 101 -1.13 -10.34 -9.89
N LYS A 102 -2.02 -10.61 -8.93
CA LYS A 102 -3.38 -11.04 -9.16
C LYS A 102 -4.34 -10.06 -8.49
N VAL A 103 -5.29 -9.56 -9.28
CA VAL A 103 -6.26 -8.56 -8.84
C VAL A 103 -7.67 -9.13 -8.95
N ARG A 104 -8.49 -8.87 -7.93
CA ARG A 104 -9.90 -9.28 -7.93
C ARG A 104 -10.78 -8.21 -7.28
N GLY A 105 -11.95 -7.96 -7.87
CA GLY A 105 -13.01 -7.13 -7.28
C GLY A 105 -13.60 -7.76 -6.02
N LEU A 106 -13.62 -6.99 -4.94
CA LEU A 106 -14.28 -7.35 -3.68
C LEU A 106 -15.68 -6.75 -3.62
N ALA A 107 -16.51 -7.35 -2.75
CA ALA A 107 -17.82 -6.80 -2.46
C ALA A 107 -17.68 -5.44 -1.78
N LYS A 108 -18.54 -4.50 -2.16
CA LYS A 108 -18.66 -3.21 -1.47
C LYS A 108 -19.81 -3.25 -0.49
N GLU A 109 -19.62 -2.65 0.66
CA GLU A 109 -20.64 -2.54 1.70
C GLU A 109 -20.81 -1.08 2.12
N ASN A 110 -22.04 -0.70 2.45
CA ASN A 110 -22.33 0.53 3.17
C ASN A 110 -23.19 0.22 4.41
N LYS A 111 -23.63 1.26 5.12
CA LYS A 111 -24.47 1.10 6.33
C LYS A 111 -25.79 0.34 6.09
N ASN A 112 -26.21 0.19 4.84
CA ASN A 112 -27.43 -0.50 4.43
C ASN A 112 -27.17 -1.92 3.87
N GLY A 113 -25.93 -2.42 3.94
CA GLY A 113 -25.54 -3.76 3.49
C GLY A 113 -24.63 -3.76 2.25
N ILE A 114 -24.54 -4.92 1.59
CA ILE A 114 -23.73 -5.11 0.36
C ILE A 114 -24.33 -4.27 -0.77
N THR A 115 -23.54 -3.34 -1.29
CA THR A 115 -23.89 -2.47 -2.42
C THR A 115 -23.43 -3.04 -3.75
N THR A 116 -22.43 -3.91 -3.76
CA THR A 116 -21.93 -4.60 -4.96
C THR A 116 -21.40 -5.96 -4.57
N ALA A 117 -21.76 -7.01 -5.31
CA ALA A 117 -21.23 -8.35 -5.09
C ALA A 117 -19.73 -8.41 -5.43
N ALA A 118 -19.00 -9.36 -4.85
CA ALA A 118 -17.63 -9.63 -5.24
C ALA A 118 -17.60 -10.15 -6.69
N GLU A 119 -16.63 -9.67 -7.48
CA GLU A 119 -16.52 -10.08 -8.87
C GLU A 119 -16.03 -11.53 -8.95
N PRO A 120 -16.65 -12.38 -9.80
CA PRO A 120 -16.17 -13.74 -10.01
C PRO A 120 -14.86 -13.77 -10.80
N GLY A 121 -14.64 -12.77 -11.67
CA GLY A 121 -13.44 -12.63 -12.48
C GLY A 121 -12.24 -12.08 -11.73
N TYR A 122 -11.05 -12.29 -12.28
CA TYR A 122 -9.79 -11.74 -11.81
C TYR A 122 -8.85 -11.44 -12.98
N GLU A 123 -7.88 -10.55 -12.74
CA GLU A 123 -6.76 -10.31 -13.63
C GLU A 123 -5.47 -10.85 -13.02
N VAL A 124 -4.57 -11.36 -13.85
CA VAL A 124 -3.19 -11.65 -13.48
C VAL A 124 -2.26 -10.93 -14.43
N SER A 125 -1.28 -10.23 -13.87
CA SER A 125 -0.18 -9.61 -14.58
C SER A 125 1.12 -10.28 -14.17
N VAL A 126 1.91 -10.73 -15.14
CA VAL A 126 3.22 -11.34 -14.90
C VAL A 126 4.26 -10.66 -15.75
N TYR A 127 5.32 -10.16 -15.13
CA TYR A 127 6.53 -9.75 -15.82
C TYR A 127 7.61 -10.81 -15.62
N ASP A 128 8.04 -11.44 -16.71
CA ASP A 128 9.01 -12.55 -16.68
C ASP A 128 10.48 -12.08 -16.82
N GLY A 129 10.70 -10.78 -16.99
CA GLY A 129 11.99 -10.14 -17.28
C GLY A 129 12.12 -9.59 -18.70
N GLU A 130 11.22 -9.97 -19.61
CA GLU A 130 11.19 -9.47 -21.00
C GLU A 130 9.76 -9.17 -21.49
N ASN A 131 8.80 -9.96 -21.07
CA ASN A 131 7.40 -9.90 -21.48
C ASN A 131 6.52 -9.52 -20.30
N LEU A 132 5.53 -8.68 -20.57
CA LEU A 132 4.38 -8.48 -19.71
C LEU A 132 3.24 -9.36 -20.23
N ILE A 133 2.81 -10.30 -19.40
CA ILE A 133 1.74 -11.25 -19.68
C ILE A 133 0.54 -10.84 -18.83
N ASN A 134 -0.56 -10.48 -19.48
CA ASN A 134 -1.80 -10.13 -18.80
C ASN A 134 -2.87 -11.18 -19.14
N TYR A 135 -3.49 -11.74 -18.13
CA TYR A 135 -4.59 -12.69 -18.23
C TYR A 135 -5.80 -12.13 -17.50
N ASN A 136 -6.92 -11.99 -18.19
CA ASN A 136 -8.21 -11.69 -17.60
C ASN A 136 -9.06 -12.96 -17.66
N SER A 137 -9.67 -13.35 -16.55
CA SER A 137 -10.50 -14.56 -16.46
C SER A 137 -11.96 -14.39 -16.92
N GLY A 138 -12.32 -13.22 -17.47
CA GLY A 138 -13.69 -12.88 -17.87
C GLY A 138 -14.36 -11.78 -17.04
N SER A 139 -13.61 -10.80 -16.54
CA SER A 139 -14.13 -9.56 -15.95
C SER A 139 -14.26 -8.46 -17.00
N SER A 140 -15.42 -7.80 -17.12
CA SER A 140 -15.57 -6.57 -17.92
C SER A 140 -15.56 -5.29 -17.11
N ASP A 141 -15.13 -5.35 -15.85
CA ASP A 141 -15.15 -4.20 -14.95
C ASP A 141 -14.02 -3.19 -15.26
N TYR A 142 -14.02 -2.09 -14.49
CA TYR A 142 -13.12 -0.95 -14.66
C TYR A 142 -11.65 -1.28 -14.34
N GLN A 143 -11.38 -2.44 -13.74
CA GLN A 143 -10.06 -2.82 -13.24
C GLN A 143 -9.22 -3.53 -14.28
N THR A 144 -9.84 -3.96 -15.37
CA THR A 144 -9.15 -4.56 -16.51
C THR A 144 -8.53 -3.49 -17.38
N ASN A 145 -7.26 -3.67 -17.74
CA ASN A 145 -6.65 -2.79 -18.73
C ASN A 145 -7.45 -2.84 -20.05
N SER A 146 -7.51 -1.73 -20.78
CA SER A 146 -8.32 -1.64 -22.01
C SER A 146 -8.03 -2.74 -23.04
N VAL A 147 -6.84 -3.34 -22.99
CA VAL A 147 -6.40 -4.40 -23.91
C VAL A 147 -6.98 -5.77 -23.54
N THR A 148 -7.22 -6.03 -22.26
CA THR A 148 -7.73 -7.31 -21.74
C THR A 148 -9.18 -7.25 -21.26
N LYS A 149 -9.84 -6.09 -21.33
CA LYS A 149 -11.24 -5.93 -20.93
C LYS A 149 -12.16 -6.85 -21.72
N SER A 150 -12.73 -7.87 -21.07
CA SER A 150 -13.51 -8.93 -21.72
C SER A 150 -14.38 -9.72 -20.75
N ASN A 151 -15.60 -10.09 -21.17
CA ASN A 151 -16.48 -11.00 -20.43
C ASN A 151 -16.07 -12.49 -20.52
N VAL A 152 -15.05 -12.79 -21.32
CA VAL A 152 -14.50 -14.14 -21.47
C VAL A 152 -13.00 -14.14 -21.19
N PRO A 153 -12.41 -15.29 -20.82
CA PRO A 153 -10.98 -15.37 -20.61
C PRO A 153 -10.17 -14.90 -21.81
N ILE A 154 -9.24 -13.98 -21.58
CA ILE A 154 -8.33 -13.45 -22.61
C ILE A 154 -6.91 -13.36 -22.04
N LYS A 155 -5.93 -13.73 -22.86
CA LYS A 155 -4.51 -13.61 -22.55
C LYS A 155 -3.85 -12.71 -23.59
N THR A 156 -3.04 -11.78 -23.12
CA THR A 156 -2.22 -10.89 -23.95
C THR A 156 -0.77 -10.97 -23.49
N ILE A 157 0.15 -10.98 -24.45
CA ILE A 157 1.59 -10.95 -24.18
C ILE A 157 2.17 -9.76 -24.93
N VAL A 158 2.86 -8.88 -24.22
CA VAL A 158 3.52 -7.71 -24.79
C VAL A 158 5.00 -7.79 -24.45
N LYS A 159 5.86 -7.73 -25.46
CA LYS A 159 7.30 -7.62 -25.25
C LYS A 159 7.63 -6.18 -24.84
N VAL A 160 8.06 -6.00 -23.59
CA VAL A 160 8.44 -4.70 -23.03
C VAL A 160 9.95 -4.54 -22.89
N GLY A 161 10.69 -5.66 -22.95
CA GLY A 161 12.14 -5.70 -22.82
C GLY A 161 12.62 -5.68 -21.37
N LYS A 162 13.93 -5.84 -21.21
CA LYS A 162 14.60 -5.76 -19.91
C LYS A 162 14.96 -4.30 -19.62
N VAL A 163 14.59 -3.82 -18.43
CA VAL A 163 15.09 -2.53 -17.93
C VAL A 163 16.61 -2.64 -17.71
N SER A 164 17.37 -1.81 -18.41
CA SER A 164 18.83 -1.80 -18.30
C SER A 164 19.28 -1.34 -16.91
N GLU A 165 20.52 -1.71 -16.53
CA GLU A 165 21.10 -1.24 -15.28
C GLU A 165 21.20 0.29 -15.22
N LYS A 166 21.51 0.94 -16.35
CA LYS A 166 21.54 2.40 -16.45
C LYS A 166 20.17 3.02 -16.19
N GLU A 167 19.12 2.51 -16.82
CA GLU A 167 17.74 2.99 -16.60
C GLU A 167 17.30 2.76 -15.16
N ARG A 168 17.58 1.57 -14.62
CA ARG A 168 17.30 1.27 -13.23
C ARG A 168 18.01 2.24 -12.30
N ASN A 169 19.25 2.60 -12.56
CA ASN A 169 20.04 3.45 -11.65
C ASN A 169 19.88 4.96 -11.90
N TYR A 170 19.13 5.39 -12.92
CA TYR A 170 19.06 6.79 -13.40
C TYR A 170 18.69 7.83 -12.33
N LEU A 171 17.94 7.44 -11.29
CA LEU A 171 17.54 8.32 -10.18
C LEU A 171 17.83 7.71 -8.80
N LYS A 172 18.73 6.73 -8.74
CA LYS A 172 19.06 6.06 -7.48
C LYS A 172 19.59 7.06 -6.45
N ASN A 173 19.11 6.95 -5.21
CA ASN A 173 19.47 7.80 -4.06
C ASN A 173 19.11 9.29 -4.18
N THR A 174 18.38 9.70 -5.22
CA THR A 174 17.94 11.10 -5.33
C THR A 174 16.82 11.38 -4.33
N THR A 175 16.84 12.61 -3.81
CA THR A 175 15.81 13.19 -2.94
C THR A 175 14.63 13.72 -3.76
N ILE A 176 13.56 14.13 -3.08
CA ILE A 176 12.41 14.72 -3.77
C ILE A 176 12.77 16.01 -4.50
N HIS A 177 13.65 16.83 -3.92
CA HIS A 177 14.01 18.14 -4.47
C HIS A 177 14.77 18.00 -5.80
N GLU A 178 15.56 16.94 -5.94
CA GLU A 178 16.27 16.61 -7.19
C GLU A 178 15.34 16.04 -8.27
N ARG A 179 14.13 15.60 -7.90
CA ARG A 179 13.11 15.06 -8.82
C ARG A 179 12.02 16.06 -9.18
N ILE A 180 12.05 17.28 -8.64
CA ILE A 180 11.11 18.33 -9.03
C ILE A 180 11.62 19.01 -10.30
N THR A 181 10.74 19.17 -11.27
CA THR A 181 10.99 19.90 -12.51
C THR A 181 9.79 20.79 -12.84
N THR A 182 9.86 21.51 -13.96
CA THR A 182 8.78 22.36 -14.46
C THR A 182 8.46 22.00 -15.90
N VAL A 183 7.18 21.78 -16.21
CA VAL A 183 6.67 21.56 -17.57
C VAL A 183 5.55 22.57 -17.79
N ASP A 184 5.66 23.39 -18.84
CA ASP A 184 4.69 24.46 -19.18
C ASP A 184 4.39 25.44 -18.03
N GLY A 185 5.39 25.68 -17.16
CA GLY A 185 5.27 26.55 -15.99
C GLY A 185 4.68 25.88 -14.75
N GLU A 186 4.22 24.63 -14.86
CA GLU A 186 3.64 23.86 -13.76
C GLU A 186 4.67 22.91 -13.14
N LYS A 187 4.56 22.71 -11.82
CA LYS A 187 5.42 21.79 -11.08
C LYS A 187 5.17 20.35 -11.57
N ALA A 188 6.22 19.66 -11.97
CA ALA A 188 6.20 18.27 -12.38
C ALA A 188 7.23 17.46 -11.58
N TYR A 189 7.10 16.14 -11.63
CA TYR A 189 8.05 15.22 -10.98
C TYR A 189 8.63 14.24 -11.99
N ILE A 190 9.92 13.94 -11.82
CA ILE A 190 10.62 12.94 -12.61
C ILE A 190 10.48 11.60 -11.88
N HIS A 191 9.72 10.68 -12.47
CA HIS A 191 9.51 9.33 -11.96
C HIS A 191 10.63 8.39 -12.38
N ARG A 192 10.89 7.37 -11.54
CA ARG A 192 11.80 6.30 -11.91
C ARG A 192 11.02 5.19 -12.60
N ILE A 193 11.68 4.50 -13.52
CA ILE A 193 11.11 3.29 -14.11
C ILE A 193 10.93 2.21 -13.04
N ASP A 194 9.77 1.54 -13.04
CA ASP A 194 9.57 0.31 -12.28
C ASP A 194 10.31 -0.82 -13.00
N PRO A 195 11.38 -1.38 -12.41
CA PRO A 195 12.21 -2.39 -13.08
C PRO A 195 11.51 -3.73 -13.23
N SER A 196 10.39 -3.98 -12.54
CA SER A 196 9.67 -5.26 -12.52
C SER A 196 8.22 -5.16 -12.98
N TYR A 197 7.74 -3.99 -13.39
CA TYR A 197 6.35 -3.77 -13.81
C TYR A 197 5.31 -4.32 -12.81
N MET A 198 5.39 -3.90 -11.54
CA MET A 198 4.61 -4.42 -10.40
C MET A 198 3.10 -4.15 -10.46
N GLY A 199 2.60 -3.45 -11.48
CA GLY A 199 1.17 -3.12 -11.58
C GLY A 199 0.68 -2.30 -10.38
N ILE A 200 -0.45 -2.70 -9.79
CA ILE A 200 -1.06 -2.02 -8.64
C ILE A 200 -0.17 -2.15 -7.39
N ALA A 201 0.54 -3.27 -7.22
CA ALA A 201 1.43 -3.51 -6.10
C ALA A 201 2.56 -2.47 -6.01
N LYS A 202 2.91 -1.79 -7.11
CA LYS A 202 3.80 -0.62 -7.12
C LYS A 202 3.38 0.42 -6.07
N THR A 203 2.08 0.66 -5.90
CA THR A 203 1.56 1.66 -4.95
C THR A 203 2.02 1.42 -3.50
N SER A 204 2.27 0.17 -3.12
CA SER A 204 2.82 -0.22 -1.82
C SER A 204 4.34 -0.40 -1.85
N LEU A 205 4.82 -1.17 -2.83
CA LEU A 205 6.20 -1.65 -2.92
C LEU A 205 7.18 -0.63 -3.48
N PHE A 206 6.68 0.34 -4.23
CA PHE A 206 7.41 1.47 -4.75
C PHE A 206 6.59 2.77 -4.66
N PRO A 207 6.32 3.29 -3.44
CA PRO A 207 5.34 4.36 -3.19
C PRO A 207 5.89 5.76 -3.54
N GLU A 208 6.62 5.90 -4.66
CA GLU A 208 7.18 7.18 -5.10
C GLU A 208 6.09 8.23 -5.36
N ASP A 209 4.95 7.80 -5.92
CA ASP A 209 3.83 8.67 -6.25
C ASP A 209 3.20 9.26 -4.97
N ILE A 210 3.12 8.45 -3.91
CA ILE A 210 2.65 8.88 -2.59
C ILE A 210 3.66 9.83 -1.94
N ALA A 211 4.95 9.53 -2.02
CA ALA A 211 5.99 10.41 -1.48
C ALA A 211 6.00 11.79 -2.19
N MET A 212 5.92 11.80 -3.52
CA MET A 212 5.85 13.01 -4.33
C MET A 212 4.55 13.79 -4.12
N GLY A 213 3.44 13.08 -3.98
CA GLY A 213 2.12 13.68 -3.85
C GLY A 213 1.81 14.25 -2.48
N LEU A 214 2.10 13.46 -1.43
CA LEU A 214 1.64 13.75 -0.08
C LEU A 214 2.74 14.29 0.82
N LEU A 215 4.01 13.99 0.54
CA LEU A 215 5.12 14.29 1.43
C LEU A 215 6.04 15.41 0.94
N ALA A 216 5.83 15.95 -0.28
CA ALA A 216 6.69 16.99 -0.86
C ALA A 216 6.75 18.30 -0.07
N ASP A 217 5.67 18.63 0.63
CA ASP A 217 5.59 19.78 1.53
C ASP A 217 5.70 19.27 2.97
N ASP A 218 6.91 19.35 3.52
CA ASP A 218 7.25 18.82 4.84
C ASP A 218 6.48 19.52 5.97
N ALA A 219 6.04 20.77 5.79
CA ALA A 219 5.23 21.48 6.77
C ALA A 219 3.82 20.88 6.97
N ARG A 220 3.39 19.94 6.12
CA ARG A 220 2.03 19.38 6.14
C ARG A 220 1.90 18.03 6.85
N TRP A 221 3.00 17.42 7.26
CA TRP A 221 3.00 16.08 7.82
C TRP A 221 4.10 15.90 8.86
N ASP A 222 3.89 14.95 9.76
CA ASP A 222 4.87 14.58 10.78
C ASP A 222 4.93 13.06 10.96
N ILE A 223 6.07 12.59 11.45
CA ILE A 223 6.21 11.24 11.98
C ILE A 223 5.60 11.25 13.38
N THR A 224 4.44 10.63 13.54
CA THR A 224 3.65 10.73 14.78
C THR A 224 3.73 9.50 15.68
N GLY A 225 4.30 8.40 15.20
CA GLY A 225 4.26 7.16 15.96
C GLY A 225 4.92 5.97 15.29
N GLN A 226 4.71 4.82 15.91
CA GLN A 226 5.04 3.51 15.37
C GLN A 226 3.87 2.57 15.59
N GLU A 227 3.62 1.68 14.64
CA GLU A 227 2.55 0.68 14.69
C GLU A 227 3.03 -0.64 14.10
N ASN A 228 2.45 -1.74 14.56
CA ASN A 228 2.69 -3.06 13.97
C ASN A 228 1.52 -3.42 13.04
N ILE A 229 1.76 -3.49 11.74
CA ILE A 229 0.77 -3.81 10.72
C ILE A 229 1.22 -5.05 9.98
N ALA A 230 0.36 -6.08 9.90
CA ALA A 230 0.66 -7.35 9.23
C ALA A 230 1.99 -8.01 9.69
N GLY A 231 2.36 -7.83 10.96
CA GLY A 231 3.61 -8.35 11.52
C GLY A 231 4.85 -7.49 11.26
N VAL A 232 4.71 -6.34 10.59
CA VAL A 232 5.78 -5.39 10.30
C VAL A 232 5.71 -4.19 11.24
N LYS A 233 6.83 -3.85 11.89
CA LYS A 233 6.96 -2.59 12.63
C LYS A 233 7.13 -1.44 11.65
N THR A 234 6.21 -0.49 11.70
CA THR A 234 6.14 0.66 10.81
C THR A 234 6.32 1.97 11.57
N VAL A 235 6.79 2.99 10.87
CA VAL A 235 6.64 4.39 11.30
C VAL A 235 5.31 4.93 10.77
N VAL A 236 4.63 5.71 11.61
CA VAL A 236 3.35 6.34 11.27
C VAL A 236 3.64 7.76 10.82
N ILE A 237 3.19 8.10 9.61
CA ILE A 237 3.19 9.45 9.06
C ILE A 237 1.74 9.93 8.98
N GLU A 238 1.43 11.06 9.61
CA GLU A 238 0.11 11.69 9.51
C GLU A 238 0.27 13.11 8.96
N GLY A 239 -0.67 13.55 8.13
CA GLY A 239 -0.60 14.85 7.52
C GLY A 239 -1.88 15.34 6.87
N LYS A 240 -1.80 16.54 6.27
CA LYS A 240 -2.89 17.20 5.55
C LYS A 240 -2.65 17.15 4.04
N LEU A 241 -3.64 16.72 3.28
CA LEU A 241 -3.59 16.74 1.82
C LEU A 241 -3.48 18.18 1.30
N ASN A 242 -2.70 18.41 0.25
CA ASN A 242 -2.70 19.69 -0.46
C ASN A 242 -4.04 19.90 -1.23
N SER A 243 -4.21 21.05 -1.89
CA SER A 243 -5.47 21.38 -2.57
C SER A 243 -5.81 20.41 -3.70
N GLU A 244 -4.82 19.91 -4.44
CA GLU A 244 -5.00 18.95 -5.52
C GLU A 244 -5.48 17.60 -4.99
N TYR A 245 -4.74 17.00 -4.05
CA TYR A 245 -5.10 15.70 -3.48
C TYR A 245 -6.37 15.75 -2.63
N SER A 246 -6.65 16.88 -1.98
CA SER A 246 -7.92 17.09 -1.28
C SER A 246 -9.11 16.99 -2.25
N LYS A 247 -8.97 17.52 -3.47
CA LYS A 247 -10.00 17.41 -4.52
C LYS A 247 -10.05 15.99 -5.08
N ARG A 248 -8.89 15.41 -5.42
CA ARG A 248 -8.78 14.06 -6.02
C ARG A 248 -9.41 12.97 -5.16
N TYR A 249 -9.14 13.00 -3.85
CA TYR A 249 -9.66 12.01 -2.90
C TYR A 249 -10.96 12.43 -2.22
N ASN A 250 -11.46 13.65 -2.47
CA ASN A 250 -12.56 14.23 -1.69
C ASN A 250 -12.31 14.12 -0.17
N ALA A 251 -11.08 14.46 0.25
CA ALA A 251 -10.56 14.18 1.59
C ALA A 251 -9.73 15.35 2.13
N LYS A 252 -9.23 15.24 3.37
CA LYS A 252 -8.48 16.29 4.08
C LYS A 252 -7.17 15.82 4.69
N THR A 253 -7.16 14.64 5.30
CA THR A 253 -5.99 14.13 6.02
C THR A 253 -5.63 12.75 5.55
N PHE A 254 -4.41 12.33 5.85
CA PHE A 254 -3.93 10.99 5.53
C PHE A 254 -3.12 10.42 6.70
N LYS A 255 -3.02 9.10 6.72
CA LYS A 255 -2.15 8.31 7.57
C LYS A 255 -1.46 7.26 6.72
N LEU A 256 -0.13 7.19 6.83
CA LEU A 256 0.70 6.18 6.17
C LEU A 256 1.46 5.38 7.23
N ASN A 257 1.61 4.09 6.98
CA ASN A 257 2.46 3.19 7.77
C ASN A 257 3.59 2.71 6.87
N ILE A 258 4.82 3.16 7.12
CA ILE A 258 5.98 2.89 6.27
C ILE A 258 6.92 1.94 7.00
N GLU A 259 7.43 0.92 6.31
CA GLU A 259 8.51 0.09 6.84
C GLU A 259 9.82 0.91 6.81
N PRO A 260 10.44 1.17 7.97
CA PRO A 260 11.44 2.22 8.11
C PRO A 260 12.82 1.91 7.53
N ASN A 261 13.07 0.66 7.08
CA ASN A 261 14.36 0.27 6.50
C ASN A 261 14.31 0.24 4.97
N THR A 262 13.14 0.03 4.40
CA THR A 262 12.92 -0.18 2.97
C THR A 262 12.14 0.96 2.33
N GLY A 263 11.32 1.69 3.08
CA GLY A 263 10.42 2.69 2.51
C GLY A 263 9.17 2.10 1.86
N ILE A 264 8.94 0.78 1.96
CA ILE A 264 7.68 0.15 1.52
C ILE A 264 6.52 0.72 2.35
N MET A 265 5.45 1.13 1.67
CA MET A 265 4.22 1.58 2.32
C MET A 265 3.35 0.37 2.64
N ILE A 266 3.28 0.02 3.92
CA ILE A 266 2.52 -1.14 4.42
C ILE A 266 1.03 -0.82 4.48
N GLN A 267 0.65 0.40 4.83
CA GLN A 267 -0.75 0.79 4.87
C GLN A 267 -0.91 2.27 4.57
N MET A 268 -2.04 2.61 3.96
CA MET A 268 -2.46 3.98 3.67
C MET A 268 -3.93 4.12 4.02
N GLU A 269 -4.29 5.23 4.64
CA GLU A 269 -5.68 5.64 4.86
C GLU A 269 -5.79 7.14 4.60
N VAL A 270 -6.80 7.54 3.83
CA VAL A 270 -7.10 8.93 3.49
C VAL A 270 -8.51 9.25 3.97
N PHE A 271 -8.66 10.33 4.72
CA PHE A 271 -9.87 10.65 5.48
C PHE A 271 -10.48 11.98 5.06
N ASP A 272 -11.81 12.05 4.96
CA ASP A 272 -12.55 13.31 4.87
C ASP A 272 -12.63 14.05 6.22
N SER A 273 -13.29 15.21 6.22
CA SER A 273 -13.46 16.04 7.42
C SER A 273 -14.29 15.39 8.54
N SER A 274 -15.06 14.34 8.23
CA SER A 274 -15.82 13.57 9.22
C SER A 274 -15.02 12.39 9.80
N GLY A 275 -13.80 12.16 9.32
CA GLY A 275 -13.00 10.97 9.65
C GLY A 275 -13.39 9.72 8.86
N THR A 276 -14.19 9.87 7.79
CA THR A 276 -14.56 8.74 6.93
C THR A 276 -13.43 8.44 5.94
N ILE A 277 -13.06 7.16 5.81
CA ILE A 277 -12.06 6.71 4.85
C ILE A 277 -12.60 6.88 3.42
N LYS A 278 -11.83 7.56 2.59
CA LYS A 278 -12.09 7.80 1.16
C LYS A 278 -11.19 6.99 0.25
N GLU A 279 -10.00 6.66 0.74
CA GLU A 279 -9.07 5.78 0.04
C GLU A 279 -8.22 5.03 1.06
N SER A 280 -7.92 3.75 0.79
CA SER A 280 -7.05 2.98 1.67
C SER A 280 -6.37 1.81 0.99
N ILE A 281 -5.13 1.55 1.38
CA ILE A 281 -4.43 0.28 1.17
C ILE A 281 -4.30 -0.40 2.54
N LYS A 282 -4.87 -1.59 2.69
CA LYS A 282 -4.85 -2.37 3.93
C LYS A 282 -4.14 -3.70 3.71
N THR A 283 -2.88 -3.77 4.10
CA THR A 283 -2.08 -4.99 3.98
C THR A 283 -2.56 -6.09 4.92
N LYS A 284 -2.76 -7.28 4.37
CA LYS A 284 -3.16 -8.49 5.10
C LYS A 284 -1.95 -9.28 5.56
N ASN A 285 -0.97 -9.42 4.67
CA ASN A 285 0.29 -10.10 4.94
C ASN A 285 1.37 -9.54 4.00
N ILE A 286 2.61 -9.57 4.46
CA ILE A 286 3.77 -9.24 3.65
C ILE A 286 5.01 -9.95 4.19
N GLU A 287 5.83 -10.47 3.28
CA GLU A 287 7.14 -11.03 3.56
C GLU A 287 8.18 -10.32 2.69
N ILE A 288 9.13 -9.63 3.34
CA ILE A 288 10.20 -8.88 2.68
C ILE A 288 11.50 -9.68 2.77
N ASN A 289 12.24 -9.75 1.67
CA ASN A 289 13.50 -10.48 1.53
C ASN A 289 13.38 -11.97 1.91
N LYS A 290 12.26 -12.60 1.51
CA LYS A 290 11.99 -14.03 1.70
C LYS A 290 11.90 -14.75 0.36
N SER A 291 11.94 -16.08 0.41
CA SER A 291 11.80 -16.95 -0.76
C SER A 291 10.43 -16.77 -1.42
N LEU A 292 10.44 -16.74 -2.74
CA LEU A 292 9.27 -16.57 -3.60
C LEU A 292 8.79 -17.91 -4.17
N ASP A 293 7.54 -17.95 -4.64
CA ASP A 293 7.07 -19.08 -5.44
C ASP A 293 7.37 -18.81 -6.90
N THR A 294 8.51 -19.33 -7.36
CA THR A 294 9.01 -19.07 -8.72
C THR A 294 8.09 -19.59 -9.82
N LYS A 295 7.16 -20.50 -9.52
CA LYS A 295 6.20 -21.02 -10.51
C LYS A 295 5.21 -19.96 -10.97
N LEU A 296 4.94 -18.95 -10.14
CA LEU A 296 3.99 -17.89 -10.47
C LEU A 296 4.56 -16.92 -11.52
N PHE A 297 5.89 -16.82 -11.68
CA PHE A 297 6.51 -16.05 -12.76
C PHE A 297 6.44 -16.72 -14.14
N THR A 298 6.03 -17.99 -14.18
CA THR A 298 5.91 -18.77 -15.41
C THR A 298 4.52 -19.38 -15.55
N SER A 299 3.59 -19.00 -14.67
CA SER A 299 2.19 -19.39 -14.80
C SER A 299 1.61 -18.60 -15.97
N PHE A 300 0.77 -19.25 -16.79
CA PHE A 300 0.12 -18.76 -18.02
C PHE A 300 0.87 -18.98 -19.33
#